data_AF-A0A2N0A4C9-F1
#
_entry.id   AF-A0A2N0A4C9-F1
#
_cell.length_a   1.000
_cell.length_b   1.000
_cell.length_c   1.000
_cell.angle_alpha   90.00
_cell.angle_beta   90.00
_cell.angle_gamma   90.00
#
_symmetry.space_group_name_H-M   'P 1'
#
loop_
_entity.id
_entity.type
_entity.pdbx_description
1 polymer ?
#
loop_
_entity_poly.entity_id
_entity_poly.type
_entity_poly.pdbx_seq_one_letter_code
_entity_poly.pdbx_strand_id
1 'polypeptide(L)'
;MKTTEKHSIFFHISFTILCIIVLLLPIPATTGWRMFFLVLVYNVSLPIVAQVWDHDRWMDIFLFVLPVSILQVVPDWFLSKVLGVLVFPQDGFYKFGTVSAYMAGLWTIPLFIIVYVATRFEKRYPEANPISKYLLAGGTAFVIFFLSEEFMRLIPVWYAQNVSMIGHTAIYVLFPEFILGIFATFAYFHTEHKPFRTKLLWAIPTMSVYLGALSFSYLFVEGVWKV
;
A
#
# COMPACT_ATOMS: atom_id res chain seq x y z
N MET A 1 -5.07 -11.12 23.61
CA MET A 1 -3.91 -11.06 22.67
C MET A 1 -4.14 -11.85 21.39
N LYS A 2 -4.50 -13.15 21.46
CA LYS A 2 -4.80 -13.98 20.26
C LYS A 2 -6.03 -13.49 19.47
N THR A 3 -6.93 -12.73 20.10
CA THR A 3 -8.20 -12.30 19.49
C THR A 3 -8.01 -11.27 18.37
N THR A 4 -7.24 -10.21 18.57
CA THR A 4 -7.01 -9.18 17.52
C THR A 4 -6.30 -9.75 16.28
N GLU A 5 -5.38 -10.70 16.45
CA GLU A 5 -4.71 -11.38 15.34
C GLU A 5 -5.67 -12.30 14.59
N LYS A 6 -6.49 -13.07 15.31
CA LYS A 6 -7.57 -13.87 14.70
C LYS A 6 -8.56 -13.00 13.93
N HIS A 7 -8.96 -11.85 14.49
CA HIS A 7 -9.86 -10.91 13.84
C HIS A 7 -9.21 -10.27 12.60
N SER A 8 -7.92 -9.92 12.67
CA SER A 8 -7.17 -9.42 11.52
C SER A 8 -7.12 -10.45 10.40
N ILE A 9 -6.77 -11.69 10.71
CA ILE A 9 -6.75 -12.79 9.75
C ILE A 9 -8.14 -13.00 9.16
N PHE A 10 -9.19 -13.07 9.99
CA PHE A 10 -10.56 -13.25 9.54
C PHE A 10 -11.03 -12.10 8.62
N PHE A 11 -10.74 -10.86 9.00
CA PHE A 11 -11.08 -9.67 8.22
C PHE A 11 -10.41 -9.69 6.85
N HIS A 12 -9.10 -9.91 6.78
CA HIS A 12 -8.36 -9.90 5.51
C HIS A 12 -8.70 -11.13 4.66
N ILE A 13 -8.94 -12.31 5.25
CA ILE A 13 -9.43 -13.48 4.48
C ILE A 13 -10.81 -13.19 3.88
N SER A 14 -11.73 -12.63 4.68
CA SER A 14 -13.07 -12.28 4.19
C SER A 14 -13.00 -11.23 3.07
N PHE A 15 -12.12 -10.24 3.22
CA PHE A 15 -11.88 -9.24 2.18
C PHE A 15 -11.25 -9.86 0.93
N THR A 16 -10.29 -10.77 1.06
CA THR A 16 -9.70 -11.51 -0.07
C THR A 16 -10.76 -12.33 -0.83
N ILE A 17 -11.65 -13.02 -0.11
CA ILE A 17 -12.78 -13.73 -0.74
C ILE A 17 -13.66 -12.76 -1.51
N LEU A 18 -13.97 -11.59 -0.93
CA LEU A 18 -14.74 -10.55 -1.62
C LEU A 18 -14.01 -10.05 -2.87
N CYS A 19 -12.70 -9.81 -2.82
CA CYS A 19 -11.89 -9.43 -3.98
C CYS A 19 -11.98 -10.48 -5.09
N ILE A 20 -11.84 -11.77 -4.75
CA ILE A 20 -11.97 -12.88 -5.71
C ILE A 20 -13.34 -12.85 -6.37
N ILE A 21 -14.41 -12.73 -5.59
CA ILE A 21 -15.79 -12.67 -6.09
C ILE A 21 -15.97 -11.47 -7.03
N VAL A 22 -15.56 -10.28 -6.59
CA VAL A 22 -15.81 -9.03 -7.32
C VAL A 22 -14.94 -8.91 -8.58
N LEU A 23 -13.71 -9.41 -8.56
CA LEU A 23 -12.76 -9.24 -9.66
C LEU A 23 -12.82 -10.39 -10.67
N LEU A 24 -13.09 -11.63 -10.24
CA LEU A 24 -13.06 -12.79 -11.13
C LEU A 24 -14.44 -13.20 -11.65
N LEU A 25 -15.54 -12.84 -10.99
CA LEU A 25 -16.87 -13.15 -11.52
C LEU A 25 -17.29 -12.17 -12.64
N PRO A 26 -18.13 -12.61 -13.59
CA PRO A 26 -18.61 -11.80 -14.70
C PRO A 26 -19.73 -10.82 -14.26
N ILE A 27 -19.41 -9.89 -13.36
CA ILE A 27 -20.29 -8.79 -12.93
C ILE A 27 -20.33 -7.71 -14.04
N PRO A 28 -21.51 -7.19 -14.43
CA PRO A 28 -21.61 -6.17 -15.50
C PRO A 28 -21.20 -4.76 -15.01
N ALA A 29 -19.95 -4.60 -14.59
CA ALA A 29 -19.33 -3.35 -14.16
C ALA A 29 -17.88 -3.29 -14.67
N THR A 30 -17.40 -2.09 -15.04
CA THR A 30 -16.02 -1.92 -15.49
C THR A 30 -15.03 -2.18 -14.35
N THR A 31 -13.79 -2.54 -14.70
CA THR A 31 -12.73 -2.86 -13.73
C THR A 31 -12.53 -1.72 -12.73
N GLY A 32 -12.55 -0.47 -13.17
CA GLY A 32 -12.33 0.68 -12.30
C GLY A 32 -13.42 0.86 -11.23
N TRP A 33 -14.69 0.65 -11.59
CA TRP A 33 -15.80 0.69 -10.62
C TRP A 33 -15.74 -0.48 -9.62
N ARG A 34 -15.34 -1.67 -10.08
CA ARG A 34 -15.13 -2.84 -9.21
C ARG A 34 -14.00 -2.58 -8.20
N MET A 35 -12.88 -2.02 -8.65
CA MET A 35 -11.77 -1.63 -7.79
C MET A 35 -12.18 -0.55 -6.79
N PHE A 36 -12.86 0.50 -7.24
CA PHE A 36 -13.39 1.55 -6.37
C PHE A 36 -14.30 0.97 -5.28
N PHE A 37 -15.21 0.07 -5.63
CA PHE A 37 -16.07 -0.62 -4.67
C PHE A 37 -15.26 -1.35 -3.59
N LEU A 38 -14.25 -2.13 -3.97
CA LEU A 38 -13.41 -2.86 -3.02
C LEU A 38 -12.61 -1.92 -2.11
N VAL A 39 -12.04 -0.86 -2.67
CA VAL A 39 -11.33 0.18 -1.91
C VAL A 39 -12.26 0.84 -0.90
N LEU A 40 -13.48 1.20 -1.32
CA LEU A 40 -14.48 1.79 -0.44
C LEU A 40 -14.88 0.83 0.68
N VAL A 41 -15.17 -0.43 0.35
CA VAL A 41 -15.53 -1.46 1.33
C VAL A 41 -14.41 -1.62 2.36
N TYR A 42 -13.15 -1.70 1.95
CA TYR A 42 -12.04 -1.84 2.89
C TYR A 42 -11.92 -0.62 3.81
N ASN A 43 -11.89 0.58 3.25
CA ASN A 43 -11.68 1.81 4.02
C ASN A 43 -12.86 2.15 4.94
N VAL A 44 -14.07 1.67 4.65
CA VAL A 44 -15.25 1.82 5.53
C VAL A 44 -15.32 0.70 6.56
N SER A 45 -15.11 -0.55 6.16
CA SER A 45 -15.24 -1.70 7.07
C SER A 45 -14.13 -1.76 8.12
N LEU A 46 -12.89 -1.39 7.77
CA LEU A 46 -11.76 -1.42 8.69
C LEU A 46 -11.99 -0.56 9.97
N PRO A 47 -12.36 0.74 9.88
CA PRO A 47 -12.65 1.54 11.07
C PRO A 47 -13.90 1.06 11.84
N ILE A 48 -14.92 0.55 11.15
CA ILE A 48 -16.11 -0.03 11.80
C ILE A 48 -15.70 -1.24 12.65
N VAL A 49 -14.97 -2.17 12.06
CA VAL A 49 -14.47 -3.37 12.73
C VAL A 49 -13.56 -3.01 13.90
N ALA A 50 -12.69 -2.01 13.72
CA ALA A 50 -11.82 -1.51 14.77
C ALA A 50 -12.61 -1.02 16.01
N GLN A 51 -13.75 -0.35 15.79
CA GLN A 51 -14.60 0.14 16.88
C GLN A 51 -15.46 -0.97 17.49
N VAL A 52 -16.07 -1.82 16.66
CA VAL A 52 -16.97 -2.90 17.13
C VAL A 52 -16.24 -3.93 18.00
N TRP A 53 -14.99 -4.24 17.68
CA TRP A 53 -14.18 -5.19 18.45
C TRP A 53 -13.16 -4.53 19.39
N ASP A 54 -13.30 -3.23 19.62
CA ASP A 54 -12.49 -2.43 20.53
C ASP A 54 -10.98 -2.70 20.33
N HIS A 55 -10.52 -2.52 19.08
CA HIS A 55 -9.13 -2.74 18.71
C HIS A 55 -8.33 -1.45 18.80
N ASP A 56 -7.64 -1.27 19.94
CA ASP A 56 -6.92 -0.06 20.34
C ASP A 56 -6.01 0.53 19.25
N ARG A 57 -5.42 -0.33 18.42
CA ARG A 57 -4.43 0.05 17.41
C ARG A 57 -4.97 0.21 16.00
N TRP A 58 -6.08 -0.43 15.66
CA TRP A 58 -6.52 -0.48 14.26
C TRP A 58 -6.95 0.90 13.76
N MET A 59 -7.71 1.62 14.58
CA MET A 59 -8.12 2.99 14.26
C MET A 59 -6.90 3.93 14.18
N ASP A 60 -5.94 3.80 15.10
CA ASP A 60 -4.75 4.67 15.12
C ASP A 60 -3.85 4.46 13.89
N ILE A 61 -3.71 3.20 13.45
CA ILE A 61 -3.02 2.85 12.20
C ILE A 61 -3.81 3.39 11.01
N PHE A 62 -5.11 3.12 10.93
CA PHE A 62 -5.97 3.57 9.82
C PHE A 62 -5.90 5.09 9.63
N LEU A 63 -6.01 5.86 10.71
CA LEU A 63 -5.93 7.32 10.69
C LEU A 63 -4.56 7.84 10.23
N PHE A 64 -3.50 7.03 10.33
CA PHE A 64 -2.19 7.34 9.77
C PHE A 64 -2.07 6.92 8.30
N VAL A 65 -2.45 5.69 7.96
CA VAL A 65 -2.22 5.14 6.62
C VAL A 65 -3.17 5.69 5.56
N LEU A 66 -4.39 6.13 5.93
CA LEU A 66 -5.34 6.69 4.97
C LEU A 66 -4.82 7.99 4.32
N PRO A 67 -4.35 9.01 5.08
CA PRO A 67 -3.70 10.18 4.49
C PRO A 67 -2.49 9.83 3.63
N VAL A 68 -1.65 8.89 4.08
CA VAL A 68 -0.50 8.41 3.29
C VAL A 68 -1.00 7.84 1.97
N SER A 69 -2.03 6.99 2.00
CA SER A 69 -2.60 6.35 0.83
C SER A 69 -3.15 7.35 -0.20
N ILE A 70 -3.79 8.43 0.26
CA ILE A 70 -4.28 9.48 -0.63
C ILE A 70 -3.11 10.18 -1.32
N LEU A 71 -2.02 10.44 -0.59
CA LEU A 71 -0.83 11.08 -1.14
C LEU A 71 -0.02 10.17 -2.08
N GLN A 72 -0.15 8.85 -1.99
CA GLN A 72 0.54 7.91 -2.89
C GLN A 72 0.13 8.05 -4.36
N VAL A 73 -0.99 8.72 -4.66
CA VAL A 73 -1.35 9.10 -6.04
C VAL A 73 -0.27 9.97 -6.68
N VAL A 74 0.48 10.77 -5.90
CA VAL A 74 1.54 11.65 -6.43
C VAL A 74 2.74 10.83 -6.96
N PRO A 75 3.33 9.90 -6.19
CA PRO A 75 4.30 8.93 -6.70
C PRO A 75 3.82 8.15 -7.92
N ASP A 76 2.59 7.62 -7.89
CA ASP A 76 2.00 6.89 -9.03
C ASP A 76 1.90 7.77 -10.28
N TRP A 77 1.55 9.04 -10.09
CA TRP A 77 1.45 10.02 -11.17
C TRP A 77 2.83 10.38 -11.72
N PHE A 78 3.84 10.50 -10.87
CA PHE A 78 5.23 10.70 -11.29
C PHE A 78 5.74 9.53 -12.13
N LEU A 79 5.55 8.29 -11.68
CA LEU A 79 5.96 7.09 -12.42
C LEU A 79 5.26 7.01 -13.79
N SER A 80 3.98 7.31 -13.84
CA SER A 80 3.19 7.15 -15.06
C SER A 80 3.32 8.32 -16.05
N LYS A 81 3.42 9.56 -15.57
CA LYS A 81 3.46 10.75 -16.42
C LYS A 81 4.88 11.26 -16.70
N VAL A 82 5.76 11.26 -15.69
CA VAL A 82 7.10 11.84 -15.82
C VAL A 82 8.09 10.80 -16.31
N LEU A 83 8.13 9.64 -15.66
CA LEU A 83 9.03 8.56 -16.08
C LEU A 83 8.45 7.72 -17.24
N GLY A 84 7.11 7.65 -17.37
CA GLY A 84 6.45 6.90 -18.43
C GLY A 84 6.62 5.38 -18.31
N VAL A 85 6.91 4.89 -17.10
CA VAL A 85 7.21 3.47 -16.81
C VAL A 85 6.04 2.70 -16.22
N LEU A 86 5.01 3.40 -15.77
CA LEU A 86 3.82 2.82 -15.16
C LEU A 86 2.59 3.23 -15.97
N VAL A 87 1.75 2.27 -16.35
CA VAL A 87 0.54 2.54 -17.13
C VAL A 87 -0.69 2.13 -16.35
N PHE A 88 -1.63 3.06 -16.22
CA PHE A 88 -3.00 2.78 -15.79
C PHE A 88 -3.90 2.76 -17.03
N PRO A 89 -4.37 1.58 -17.50
CA PRO A 89 -5.23 1.48 -18.66
C PRO A 89 -6.59 2.16 -18.44
N GLN A 90 -7.36 2.35 -19.51
CA GLN A 90 -8.74 2.82 -19.39
C GLN A 90 -9.58 1.76 -18.70
N ASP A 91 -10.16 2.10 -17.56
CA ASP A 91 -10.88 1.18 -16.67
C ASP A 91 -12.33 1.64 -16.40
N GLY A 92 -12.78 2.71 -17.06
CA GLY A 92 -14.12 3.28 -16.95
C GLY A 92 -14.37 4.09 -15.67
N PHE A 93 -13.32 4.37 -14.89
CA PHE A 93 -13.42 5.21 -13.68
C PHE A 93 -12.67 6.54 -13.84
N TYR A 94 -12.96 7.49 -12.95
CA TYR A 94 -12.31 8.79 -12.94
C TYR A 94 -10.80 8.67 -12.71
N LYS A 95 -10.02 9.60 -13.28
CA LYS A 95 -8.56 9.66 -13.15
C LYS A 95 -8.07 11.02 -12.68
N PHE A 96 -7.03 11.02 -11.85
CA PHE A 96 -6.20 12.19 -11.55
C PHE A 96 -4.98 12.15 -12.46
N GLY A 97 -4.97 12.99 -13.50
CA GLY A 97 -3.96 12.89 -14.55
C GLY A 97 -4.04 11.52 -15.23
N THR A 98 -3.00 10.71 -15.07
CA THR A 98 -2.92 9.33 -15.60
C THR A 98 -3.38 8.26 -14.62
N VAL A 99 -3.51 8.57 -13.33
CA VAL A 99 -3.76 7.59 -12.26
C VAL A 99 -5.26 7.45 -12.00
N SER A 100 -5.76 6.22 -11.86
CA SER A 100 -7.17 6.00 -11.53
C SER A 100 -7.48 6.45 -10.09
N ALA A 101 -8.60 7.16 -9.90
CA ALA A 101 -8.89 7.87 -8.66
C ALA A 101 -9.09 6.95 -7.44
N TYR A 102 -9.47 5.68 -7.64
CA TYR A 102 -9.54 4.71 -6.54
C TYR A 102 -8.16 4.35 -5.95
N MET A 103 -7.05 4.71 -6.61
CA MET A 103 -5.71 4.56 -6.03
C MET A 103 -5.57 5.39 -4.74
N ALA A 104 -6.30 6.51 -4.64
CA ALA A 104 -6.51 7.20 -3.37
C ALA A 104 -7.37 6.31 -2.45
N GLY A 105 -6.72 5.63 -1.52
CA GLY A 105 -7.32 4.68 -0.59
C GLY A 105 -6.97 3.22 -0.86
N LEU A 106 -6.48 2.86 -2.06
CA LEU A 106 -6.03 1.50 -2.35
C LEU A 106 -4.80 1.14 -1.51
N TRP A 107 -3.84 2.07 -1.41
CA TRP A 107 -2.62 1.91 -0.61
C TRP A 107 -2.89 1.74 0.89
N THR A 108 -4.08 2.10 1.41
CA THR A 108 -4.46 1.82 2.81
C THR A 108 -4.38 0.32 3.10
N ILE A 109 -4.73 -0.53 2.13
CA ILE A 109 -4.76 -1.99 2.28
C ILE A 109 -3.37 -2.55 2.65
N PRO A 110 -2.34 -2.42 1.79
CA PRO A 110 -1.01 -2.93 2.10
C PRO A 110 -0.38 -2.19 3.29
N LEU A 111 -0.50 -0.86 3.36
CA LEU A 111 0.14 -0.08 4.42
C LEU A 111 -0.42 -0.43 5.81
N PHE A 112 -1.73 -0.69 5.92
CA PHE A 112 -2.31 -1.17 7.16
C PHE A 112 -1.66 -2.48 7.61
N ILE A 113 -1.57 -3.47 6.71
CA ILE A 113 -0.98 -4.78 7.03
C ILE A 113 0.48 -4.63 7.46
N ILE A 114 1.27 -3.85 6.72
CA ILE A 114 2.69 -3.59 6.98
C ILE A 114 2.89 -3.01 8.39
N VAL A 115 2.18 -1.91 8.70
CA VAL A 115 2.29 -1.23 10.00
C VAL A 115 1.72 -2.11 11.12
N TYR A 116 0.61 -2.81 10.86
CA TYR A 116 -0.01 -3.73 11.81
C TYR A 116 0.95 -4.85 12.23
N VAL A 117 1.60 -5.53 11.27
CA VAL A 117 2.57 -6.59 11.54
C VAL A 117 3.71 -6.09 12.44
N ALA A 118 4.28 -4.92 12.14
CA ALA A 118 5.32 -4.32 12.98
C ALA A 118 4.82 -3.95 14.38
N THR A 119 3.61 -3.41 14.49
CA THR A 119 2.97 -3.10 15.78
C THR A 119 2.73 -4.36 16.62
N ARG A 120 2.36 -5.48 15.98
CA ARG A 120 2.19 -6.78 16.64
C ARG A 120 3.52 -7.37 17.09
N PHE A 121 4.57 -7.22 16.27
CA PHE A 121 5.91 -7.66 16.62
C PHE A 121 6.45 -6.92 17.84
N GLU A 122 6.39 -5.58 17.86
CA GLU A 122 6.85 -4.76 18.98
C GLU A 122 6.16 -5.15 20.30
N LYS A 123 4.84 -5.36 20.25
CA LYS A 123 4.07 -5.75 21.44
C LYS A 123 4.40 -7.16 21.94
N ARG A 124 4.83 -8.07 21.05
CA ARG A 124 5.14 -9.47 21.40
C ARG A 124 6.60 -9.64 21.86
N TYR A 125 7.51 -8.85 21.31
CA TYR A 125 8.94 -8.93 21.56
C TYR A 125 9.50 -7.55 21.94
N PRO A 126 9.12 -7.00 23.10
CA PRO A 126 9.55 -5.66 23.52
C PRO A 126 11.07 -5.54 23.74
N GLU A 127 11.74 -6.67 24.05
CA GLU A 127 13.19 -6.74 24.25
C GLU A 127 13.97 -6.98 22.94
N ALA A 128 13.29 -7.11 21.80
CA ALA A 128 13.95 -7.28 20.51
C ALA A 128 14.72 -6.01 20.13
N ASN A 129 15.70 -6.16 19.24
CA ASN A 129 16.41 -5.01 18.69
C ASN A 129 15.40 -4.05 18.03
N PRO A 130 15.40 -2.74 18.34
CA PRO A 130 14.45 -1.78 17.80
C PRO A 130 14.39 -1.73 16.27
N ILE A 131 15.47 -2.12 15.58
CA ILE A 131 15.56 -2.17 14.12
C ILE A 131 14.71 -3.33 13.54
N SER A 132 14.51 -4.41 14.29
CA SER A 132 13.83 -5.62 13.81
C SER A 132 12.39 -5.37 13.34
N LYS A 133 11.63 -4.50 14.01
CA LYS A 133 10.26 -4.16 13.60
C LYS A 133 10.21 -3.42 12.25
N TYR A 134 11.22 -2.59 11.98
CA TYR A 134 11.33 -1.85 10.71
C TYR A 134 11.75 -2.79 9.58
N LEU A 135 12.73 -3.67 9.81
CA LEU A 135 13.11 -4.69 8.83
C LEU A 135 11.95 -5.64 8.51
N LEU A 136 11.17 -6.03 9.53
CA LEU A 136 9.96 -6.82 9.35
C LEU A 136 8.92 -6.07 8.50
N ALA A 137 8.72 -4.78 8.74
CA ALA A 137 7.82 -3.96 7.92
C ALA A 137 8.29 -3.85 6.47
N GLY A 138 9.58 -3.58 6.25
CA GLY A 138 10.17 -3.54 4.92
C GLY A 138 10.03 -4.87 4.19
N GLY A 139 10.35 -5.99 4.85
CA GLY A 139 10.18 -7.33 4.27
C GLY A 139 8.72 -7.67 3.96
N THR A 140 7.79 -7.27 4.84
CA THR A 140 6.34 -7.42 4.61
C THR A 140 5.89 -6.61 3.39
N ALA A 141 6.37 -5.37 3.26
CA ALA A 141 6.09 -4.53 2.11
C ALA A 141 6.62 -5.16 0.83
N PHE A 142 7.90 -5.54 0.80
CA PHE A 142 8.53 -6.21 -0.34
C PHE A 142 7.72 -7.41 -0.81
N VAL A 143 7.30 -8.29 0.10
CA VAL A 143 6.50 -9.47 -0.26
C VAL A 143 5.14 -9.08 -0.83
N ILE A 144 4.42 -8.15 -0.18
CA ILE A 144 3.09 -7.73 -0.65
C ILE A 144 3.17 -7.12 -2.04
N PHE A 145 4.12 -6.21 -2.28
CA PHE A 145 4.21 -5.52 -3.55
C PHE A 145 4.79 -6.39 -4.67
N PHE A 146 5.81 -7.22 -4.38
CA PHE A 146 6.29 -8.23 -5.33
C PHE A 146 5.15 -9.14 -5.81
N LEU A 147 4.32 -9.62 -4.89
CA LEU A 147 3.15 -10.43 -5.27
C LEU A 147 2.12 -9.58 -6.03
N SER A 148 1.86 -8.35 -5.59
CA SER A 148 0.89 -7.48 -6.28
C SER A 148 1.26 -7.28 -7.74
N GLU A 149 2.53 -6.98 -8.04
CA GLU A 149 3.07 -6.83 -9.39
C GLU A 149 2.88 -8.11 -10.24
N GLU A 150 3.20 -9.30 -9.70
CA GLU A 150 2.99 -10.56 -10.41
C GLU A 150 1.51 -10.90 -10.66
N PHE A 151 0.63 -10.54 -9.73
CA PHE A 151 -0.81 -10.85 -9.82
C PHE A 151 -1.60 -9.84 -10.66
N MET A 152 -1.11 -8.60 -10.83
CA MET A 152 -1.81 -7.58 -11.61
C MET A 152 -1.97 -7.93 -13.10
N ARG A 153 -1.21 -8.88 -13.63
CA ARG A 153 -1.48 -9.42 -14.98
C ARG A 153 -2.88 -10.00 -15.16
N LEU A 154 -3.52 -10.43 -14.05
CA LEU A 154 -4.85 -11.03 -14.07
C LEU A 154 -5.97 -9.97 -14.08
N ILE A 155 -5.65 -8.74 -13.69
CA ILE A 155 -6.62 -7.66 -13.52
C ILE A 155 -5.97 -6.40 -14.08
N PRO A 156 -6.41 -5.89 -15.25
CA PRO A 156 -5.74 -4.78 -15.92
C PRO A 156 -5.98 -3.45 -15.19
N VAL A 157 -5.33 -3.28 -14.03
CA VAL A 157 -5.44 -2.11 -13.14
C VAL A 157 -4.22 -1.21 -13.31
N TRP A 158 -3.02 -1.80 -13.32
CA TRP A 158 -1.77 -1.16 -13.74
C TRP A 158 -0.80 -2.20 -14.31
N TYR A 159 0.17 -1.73 -15.09
CA TYR A 159 1.29 -2.55 -15.54
C TYR A 159 2.53 -1.69 -15.79
N ALA A 160 3.70 -2.28 -15.60
CA ALA A 160 4.98 -1.66 -15.92
C ALA A 160 5.31 -1.76 -17.42
N GLN A 161 6.06 -0.79 -17.93
CA GLN A 161 6.58 -0.79 -19.29
C GLN A 161 7.95 -0.13 -19.37
N ASN A 162 8.72 -0.47 -20.40
CA ASN A 162 10.02 0.16 -20.69
C ASN A 162 11.03 0.10 -19.52
N VAL A 163 10.95 -0.92 -18.68
CA VAL A 163 11.85 -1.15 -17.52
C VAL A 163 12.27 -2.60 -17.45
N SER A 164 13.35 -2.86 -16.70
CA SER A 164 13.82 -4.19 -16.39
C SER A 164 12.82 -4.91 -15.48
N MET A 165 12.47 -6.13 -15.85
CA MET A 165 11.47 -6.93 -15.14
C MET A 165 12.02 -8.33 -14.83
N ILE A 166 11.65 -8.87 -13.66
CA ILE A 166 11.75 -10.31 -13.36
C ILE A 166 10.33 -10.83 -13.36
N GLY A 167 10.00 -11.71 -14.31
CA GLY A 167 8.60 -12.05 -14.55
C GLY A 167 7.83 -10.84 -15.06
N HIS A 168 6.80 -10.42 -14.33
CA HIS A 168 6.01 -9.21 -14.60
C HIS A 168 6.35 -8.07 -13.63
N THR A 169 7.24 -8.32 -12.67
CA THR A 169 7.60 -7.37 -11.63
C THR A 169 8.70 -6.43 -12.09
N ALA A 170 8.43 -5.13 -12.06
CA ALA A 170 9.43 -4.10 -12.30
C ALA A 170 10.51 -4.12 -11.21
N ILE A 171 11.78 -4.26 -11.57
CA ILE A 171 12.86 -4.40 -10.58
C ILE A 171 13.05 -3.11 -9.78
N TYR A 172 12.94 -1.96 -10.45
CA TYR A 172 13.26 -0.66 -9.83
C TYR A 172 12.32 -0.30 -8.67
N VAL A 173 11.11 -0.88 -8.58
CA VAL A 173 10.07 -0.49 -7.61
C VAL A 173 10.22 -1.21 -6.26
N LEU A 174 10.80 -2.40 -6.24
CA LEU A 174 10.86 -3.27 -5.07
C LEU A 174 11.67 -2.69 -3.90
N PHE A 175 12.82 -2.07 -4.19
CA PHE A 175 13.64 -1.42 -3.17
C PHE A 175 12.95 -0.17 -2.58
N PRO A 176 12.37 0.73 -3.38
CA PRO A 176 11.51 1.82 -2.91
C PRO A 176 10.35 1.35 -2.03
N GLU A 177 9.68 0.26 -2.39
CA GLU A 177 8.56 -0.30 -1.60
C GLU A 177 9.01 -0.88 -0.26
N PHE A 178 10.17 -1.53 -0.23
CA PHE A 178 10.82 -1.93 1.02
C PHE A 178 11.12 -0.71 1.92
N ILE A 179 11.66 0.37 1.35
CA ILE A 179 11.88 1.64 2.08
C ILE A 179 10.56 2.24 2.56
N LEU A 180 9.52 2.23 1.73
CA LEU A 180 8.19 2.73 2.10
C LEU A 180 7.65 1.97 3.32
N GLY A 181 7.78 0.64 3.36
CA GLY A 181 7.37 -0.17 4.51
C GLY A 181 8.11 0.22 5.81
N ILE A 182 9.42 0.39 5.73
CA ILE A 182 10.25 0.87 6.85
C ILE A 182 9.80 2.26 7.30
N PHE A 183 9.73 3.22 6.38
CA PHE A 183 9.53 4.62 6.73
C PHE A 183 8.09 4.90 7.15
N ALA A 184 7.10 4.28 6.53
CA ALA A 184 5.70 4.38 6.97
C ALA A 184 5.56 3.85 8.41
N THR A 185 6.22 2.75 8.74
CA THR A 185 6.24 2.20 10.11
C THR A 185 6.95 3.13 11.09
N PHE A 186 8.11 3.67 10.71
CA PHE A 186 8.81 4.68 11.49
C PHE A 186 7.94 5.90 11.78
N ALA A 187 7.31 6.48 10.76
CA ALA A 187 6.43 7.62 10.87
C ALA A 187 5.17 7.31 11.71
N TYR A 188 4.61 6.11 11.58
CA TYR A 188 3.51 5.66 12.43
C TYR A 188 3.92 5.65 13.92
N PHE A 189 5.03 5.02 14.29
CA PHE A 189 5.47 4.99 15.69
C PHE A 189 5.77 6.38 16.27
N HIS A 190 6.19 7.34 15.45
CA HIS A 190 6.36 8.74 15.87
C HIS A 190 5.03 9.50 16.05
N THR A 191 3.97 9.04 15.40
CA THR A 191 2.63 9.65 15.42
C THR A 191 1.60 8.81 16.17
N GLU A 192 2.05 7.74 16.81
CA GLU A 192 1.22 6.82 17.54
C GLU A 192 0.55 7.55 18.72
N HIS A 193 -0.77 7.37 18.85
CA HIS A 193 -1.60 8.11 19.81
C HIS A 193 -1.58 9.64 19.68
N LYS A 194 -0.96 10.19 18.63
CA LYS A 194 -0.98 11.64 18.36
C LYS A 194 -2.27 12.00 17.62
N PRO A 195 -2.76 13.25 17.75
CA PRO A 195 -3.93 13.70 17.03
C PRO A 195 -3.74 13.61 15.51
N PHE A 196 -4.86 13.49 14.77
CA PHE A 196 -4.90 13.30 13.32
C PHE A 196 -4.06 14.33 12.54
N ARG A 197 -3.99 15.59 13.01
CA ARG A 197 -3.17 16.64 12.39
C ARG A 197 -1.69 16.26 12.32
N THR A 198 -1.15 15.63 13.36
CA THR A 198 0.25 15.17 13.39
C THR A 198 0.45 14.02 12.40
N LYS A 199 -0.50 13.08 12.31
CA LYS A 199 -0.47 11.99 11.32
C LYS A 199 -0.50 12.53 9.88
N LEU A 200 -1.33 13.54 9.61
CA LEU A 200 -1.40 14.22 8.32
C LEU A 200 -0.06 14.90 7.95
N LEU A 201 0.59 15.56 8.91
CA LEU A 201 1.90 16.18 8.68
C LEU A 201 2.99 15.15 8.34
N TRP A 202 2.93 13.95 8.93
CA TRP A 202 3.89 12.87 8.64
C TRP A 202 3.60 12.12 7.33
N ALA A 203 2.37 12.18 6.81
CA ALA A 203 2.04 11.58 5.53
C ALA A 203 2.82 12.23 4.36
N ILE A 204 3.10 13.54 4.44
CA ILE A 204 3.88 14.27 3.43
C ILE A 204 5.33 13.76 3.34
N PRO A 205 6.13 13.73 4.43
CA PRO A 205 7.44 13.09 4.43
C PRO A 205 7.40 11.63 3.94
N THR A 206 6.39 10.85 4.32
CA THR A 206 6.29 9.44 3.87
C THR A 206 6.15 9.35 2.35
N MET A 207 5.30 10.17 1.75
CA MET A 207 5.17 10.26 0.29
C MET A 207 6.47 10.75 -0.36
N SER A 208 7.11 11.79 0.18
CA SER A 208 8.35 12.34 -0.38
C SER A 208 9.52 11.35 -0.31
N VAL A 209 9.66 10.60 0.79
CA VAL A 209 10.68 9.56 0.93
C VAL A 209 10.47 8.46 -0.09
N TYR A 210 9.24 8.01 -0.30
CA TYR A 210 8.94 7.00 -1.31
C TYR A 210 9.21 7.51 -2.73
N LEU A 211 8.76 8.72 -3.07
CA LEU A 211 9.04 9.35 -4.37
C LEU A 211 10.54 9.51 -4.62
N GLY A 212 11.30 9.94 -3.61
CA GLY A 212 12.75 10.05 -3.69
C GLY A 212 13.42 8.69 -3.90
N ALA A 213 12.97 7.67 -3.16
CA ALA A 213 13.47 6.31 -3.32
C ALA A 213 13.16 5.74 -4.71
N LEU A 214 11.95 5.95 -5.24
CA LEU A 214 11.57 5.57 -6.61
C LEU A 214 12.48 6.22 -7.65
N SER A 215 12.69 7.53 -7.54
CA SER A 215 13.53 8.30 -8.46
C SER A 215 14.99 7.83 -8.42
N PHE A 216 15.51 7.61 -7.21
CA PHE A 216 16.86 7.08 -6.99
C PHE A 216 16.99 5.67 -7.59
N SER A 217 16.09 4.75 -7.24
CA SER A 217 16.14 3.37 -7.71
C SER A 217 16.01 3.29 -9.24
N TYR A 218 15.12 4.08 -9.83
CA TYR A 218 15.00 4.18 -11.29
C TYR A 218 16.31 4.63 -11.95
N LEU A 219 16.96 5.68 -11.42
CA LEU A 219 18.24 6.16 -11.96
C LEU A 219 19.31 5.05 -11.98
N PHE A 220 19.45 4.29 -10.89
CA PHE A 220 20.49 3.26 -10.78
C PHE A 220 20.17 1.97 -11.52
N VAL A 221 18.89 1.55 -11.54
CA VAL A 221 18.48 0.30 -12.18
C VAL A 221 18.26 0.48 -13.68
N GLU A 222 17.71 1.60 -14.12
CA GLU A 222 17.33 1.83 -15.52
C GLU A 222 18.22 2.86 -16.20
N GLY A 223 18.62 3.91 -15.48
CA GLY A 223 19.37 5.04 -16.04
C GLY A 223 20.85 4.74 -16.34
N VAL A 224 21.47 3.80 -15.61
CA VAL A 224 22.90 3.46 -15.80
C VAL A 224 23.14 2.61 -17.04
N TRP A 225 22.14 1.85 -17.51
CA TRP A 225 22.30 0.84 -18.56
C TRP A 225 21.70 1.23 -19.92
N LYS A 226 20.97 2.36 -20.00
CA LYS A 226 20.26 2.83 -21.21
C LYS A 226 20.95 3.99 -21.94
N VAL A 227 22.28 4.11 -21.78
CA VAL A 227 23.10 5.10 -22.53
C VAL A 227 23.63 4.46 -23.81
#